data_AF-A0A965JWD0-F1
#
_entry.id   AF-A0A965JWD0-F1
#
_cell.length_a   1.000
_cell.length_b   1.000
_cell.length_c   1.000
_cell.angle_alpha   90.00
_cell.angle_beta   90.00
_cell.angle_gamma   90.00
#
_symmetry.space_group_name_H-M   'P 1'
#
loop_
_entity.id
_entity.type
_entity.pdbx_description
1 polymer ?
#
loop_
_entity_poly.entity_id
_entity_poly.type
_entity_poly.pdbx_seq_one_letter_code
_entity_poly.pdbx_strand_id
1 'polypeptide(L)' 'CSDLALSRVLKKYDVENDRIHLESLAKNSTFALNGKKFKKGDLRRSRYVCIEIASGKPFLVHALANVYIISE' A
#
# COMPACT_ATOMS: atom_id res chain seq x y z
N CYS A 1 -30.19 4.84 25.12
CA CYS A 1 -28.75 4.78 25.44
C CYS A 1 -28.06 4.24 24.20
N SER A 2 -27.72 5.12 23.26
CA SER A 2 -27.27 4.74 21.91
C SER A 2 -25.96 5.46 21.68
N ASP A 3 -24.87 4.71 21.76
CA ASP A 3 -23.50 5.21 21.78
C ASP A 3 -23.09 5.74 20.39
N LEU A 4 -23.53 6.97 20.10
CA LEU A 4 -23.23 7.73 18.87
C LEU A 4 -21.74 8.12 18.75
N ALA A 5 -20.95 7.91 19.81
CA ALA A 5 -19.53 8.26 19.82
C ALA A 5 -18.67 7.21 19.09
N LEU A 6 -19.04 5.92 19.15
CA LEU A 6 -18.24 4.85 18.55
C LEU A 6 -18.33 4.81 17.01
N SER A 7 -19.46 5.24 16.43
CA SER A 7 -19.69 5.24 14.98
C SER A 7 -18.83 6.27 14.22
N ARG A 8 -18.39 7.36 14.86
CA ARG A 8 -17.57 8.40 14.20
C ARG A 8 -16.11 8.01 14.06
N VAL A 9 -15.59 7.13 14.92
CA VAL A 9 -14.19 6.69 14.86
C VAL A 9 -13.96 5.74 13.68
N LEU A 10 -14.93 4.86 13.38
CA LEU A 10 -14.85 3.94 12.24
C LEU A 10 -14.92 4.66 10.88
N LYS A 11 -15.61 5.80 10.80
CA LYS A 11 -15.66 6.62 9.57
C LYS A 11 -14.37 7.37 9.24
N LYS A 12 -13.44 7.54 10.18
CA LYS A 12 -12.12 8.12 9.89
C LYS A 12 -11.16 7.16 9.17
N TYR A 13 -11.53 5.88 9.02
CA TYR A 13 -10.76 4.89 8.26
C TYR A 13 -11.18 4.79 6.79
N ASP A 14 -12.19 5.56 6.36
CA ASP A 14 -12.85 5.41 5.06
C ASP A 14 -12.56 6.56 4.09
N VAL A 15 -11.41 7.22 4.23
CA VAL A 15 -11.00 8.26 3.30
C VAL A 15 -9.96 7.68 2.34
N GLU A 16 -10.48 7.24 1.18
CA GLU A 16 -9.79 7.20 -0.12
C GLU A 16 -8.58 6.27 -0.22
N ASN A 17 -8.82 5.00 0.04
CA ASN A 17 -7.85 3.95 -0.27
C ASN A 17 -8.06 3.45 -1.71
N ASP A 18 -7.67 4.27 -2.69
CA ASP A 18 -7.64 3.85 -4.10
C ASP A 18 -6.64 2.70 -4.25
N ARG A 19 -7.19 1.48 -4.23
CA ARG A 19 -6.46 0.25 -4.52
C ARG A 19 -6.11 0.28 -6.00
N ILE A 20 -4.83 0.44 -6.30
CA ILE A 20 -4.32 0.34 -7.66
C ILE A 20 -3.40 -0.86 -7.80
N HIS A 21 -3.16 -1.28 -9.03
CA HIS A 21 -2.14 -2.30 -9.29
C HIS A 21 -0.75 -1.71 -9.11
N LEU A 22 0.15 -2.51 -8.52
CA LEU A 22 1.54 -2.14 -8.34
C LEU A 22 2.23 -1.80 -9.67
N GLU A 23 1.81 -2.39 -10.79
CA GLU A 23 2.36 -2.06 -12.10
C GLU A 23 2.09 -0.62 -12.54
N SER A 24 0.93 -0.05 -12.19
CA SER A 24 0.53 1.32 -12.56
C SER A 24 1.33 2.39 -11.82
N LEU A 25 1.97 2.04 -10.71
CA LEU A 25 2.82 2.94 -9.95
C LEU A 25 4.13 3.29 -10.68
N ALA A 26 4.65 4.50 -10.49
CA ALA A 26 5.96 4.88 -11.01
C ALA A 26 7.09 4.10 -10.32
N LYS A 27 8.24 3.93 -11.00
CA LYS A 27 9.45 3.38 -10.35
C LYS A 27 9.82 4.24 -9.13
N ASN A 28 10.27 3.60 -8.05
CA ASN A 28 10.62 4.25 -6.78
C ASN A 28 9.45 4.86 -5.99
N SER A 29 8.19 4.68 -6.42
CA SER A 29 7.02 5.10 -5.64
C SER A 29 6.92 4.33 -4.33
N THR A 30 6.41 4.97 -3.29
CA THR A 30 6.11 4.34 -2.00
C THR A 30 4.64 3.94 -1.96
N PHE A 31 4.35 2.73 -1.49
CA PHE A 31 2.98 2.19 -1.39
C PHE A 31 2.81 1.37 -0.12
N ALA A 32 1.57 1.22 0.33
CA ALA A 32 1.22 0.32 1.41
C ALA A 32 0.68 -1.00 0.87
N LEU A 33 1.17 -2.11 1.42
CA LEU A 33 0.64 -3.46 1.17
C LEU A 33 0.52 -4.17 2.51
N ASN A 34 -0.67 -4.68 2.84
CA ASN A 34 -0.97 -5.38 4.09
C ASN A 34 -0.50 -4.63 5.36
N GLY A 35 -0.70 -3.31 5.40
CA GLY A 35 -0.30 -2.46 6.53
C GLY A 35 1.19 -2.14 6.63
N LYS A 36 2.01 -2.61 5.67
CA LYS A 36 3.45 -2.32 5.59
C LYS A 36 3.75 -1.38 4.43
N LYS A 37 4.76 -0.52 4.60
CA LYS A 37 5.20 0.43 3.56
C LYS A 37 6.35 -0.16 2.76
N PHE A 38 6.24 -0.10 1.44
CA PHE A 38 7.24 -0.59 0.50
C PHE A 38 7.57 0.46 -0.54
N LYS A 39 8.79 0.39 -1.06
CA LYS A 39 9.24 1.16 -2.22
C LYS A 39 9.34 0.26 -3.44
N LYS A 40 8.66 0.63 -4.54
CA LYS A 40 8.69 -0.12 -5.81
C LYS A 40 10.09 -0.05 -6.43
N GLY A 41 10.71 -1.20 -6.69
CA GLY A 41 11.96 -1.30 -7.44
C GLY A 41 11.78 -1.91 -8.82
N ASP A 42 12.74 -2.72 -9.26
CA ASP A 42 12.77 -3.27 -10.62
C ASP A 42 11.80 -4.45 -10.82
N LEU A 43 11.24 -4.56 -12.03
CA LEU A 43 10.41 -5.69 -12.45
C LEU A 43 11.29 -6.90 -12.79
N ARG A 44 11.02 -8.04 -12.15
CA ARG A 44 11.63 -9.34 -12.46
C ARG A 44 10.54 -10.30 -12.95
N ARG A 45 10.51 -10.51 -14.27
CA ARG A 45 9.49 -11.33 -14.97
C ARG A 45 8.07 -10.80 -14.70
N SER A 46 7.44 -11.21 -13.60
CA SER A 46 6.09 -10.81 -13.19
C SER A 46 6.00 -10.19 -11.78
N ARG A 47 7.13 -10.06 -11.08
CA ARG A 47 7.18 -9.53 -9.70
C ARG A 47 8.14 -8.36 -9.60
N TYR A 48 7.74 -7.29 -8.93
CA TYR A 48 8.61 -6.18 -8.59
C TYR A 48 9.45 -6.51 -7.35
N VAL A 49 10.72 -6.13 -7.38
CA VAL A 49 11.59 -6.14 -6.20
C VAL A 49 11.29 -4.88 -5.40
N CYS A 50 10.53 -5.02 -4.33
CA CYS A 50 10.13 -3.91 -3.49
C CYS A 50 10.89 -3.96 -2.17
N ILE A 51 11.35 -2.81 -1.67
CA ILE A 51 12.08 -2.74 -0.39
C ILE A 51 11.11 -2.29 0.69
N GLU A 52 11.00 -3.05 1.78
CA GLU A 52 10.21 -2.63 2.94
C GLU A 52 10.90 -1.45 3.64
N ILE A 53 10.20 -0.33 3.81
CA ILE A 53 10.78 0.88 4.41
C ILE A 53 11.17 0.66 5.87
N ALA A 54 10.37 -0.11 6.62
CA ALA A 54 10.58 -0.33 8.05
C ALA A 54 11.80 -1.23 8.34
N SER A 55 12.07 -2.24 7.51
CA SER A 55 13.12 -3.24 7.77
C SER A 55 14.30 -3.16 6.80
N GLY A 56 14.17 -2.43 5.68
CA GLY A 56 15.15 -2.39 4.61
C GLY A 56 15.27 -3.68 3.81
N LYS A 57 14.43 -4.69 4.07
CA LYS A 57 14.52 -5.99 3.39
C LYS A 57 13.85 -5.95 2.02
N PRO A 58 14.43 -6.60 0.99
CA PRO A 58 13.79 -6.75 -0.30
C PRO A 58 12.72 -7.85 -0.27
N PHE A 59 11.61 -7.61 -0.95
CA PHE A 59 10.48 -8.49 -1.13
C PHE A 59 10.08 -8.56 -2.59
N LEU A 60 9.52 -9.69 -3.01
CA LEU A 60 8.99 -9.85 -4.36
C LEU A 60 7.47 -9.71 -4.31
N VAL A 61 6.94 -8.64 -4.91
CA VAL A 61 5.50 -8.35 -4.96
C VAL A 61 5.00 -8.54 -6.39
N HIS A 62 3.88 -9.22 -6.57
CA HIS A 62 3.30 -9.45 -7.88
C HIS A 62 2.90 -8.13 -8.57
N ALA A 63 3.09 -8.02 -9.89
CA ALA A 63 2.76 -6.80 -10.64
C ALA A 63 1.27 -6.39 -10.51
N LEU A 64 0.39 -7.39 -10.51
CA LEU A 64 -1.06 -7.21 -10.33
C LEU A 64 -1.50 -7.13 -8.86
N ALA A 65 -0.58 -7.03 -7.91
CA ALA A 65 -0.96 -6.88 -6.49
C ALA A 65 -1.68 -5.55 -6.28
N ASN A 66 -2.80 -5.59 -5.56
CA ASN A 66 -3.53 -4.41 -5.14
C ASN A 66 -2.79 -3.74 -3.98
N VAL A 67 -2.38 -2.50 -4.20
CA VAL A 67 -1.62 -1.70 -3.23
C VAL A 67 -2.32 -0.37 -2.99
N TYR A 68 -2.07 0.21 -1.82
CA TYR A 68 -2.58 1.54 -1.49
C TYR A 68 -1.50 2.57 -1.80
N ILE A 69 -1.87 3.60 -2.55
CA ILE A 69 -1.00 4.75 -2.77
C ILE A 69 -0.88 5.49 -1.45
N ILE A 70 0.35 5.77 -1.03
CA ILE A 70 0.59 6.71 0.06
C ILE A 70 0.94 8.01 -0.65
N SER A 71 -0.07 8.84 -0.91
CA SER A 71 0.15 10.23 -1.29
C SER A 71 0.72 10.92 -0.05
N GLU A 72 1.87 11.57 -0.21
CA GLU A 72 2.50 12.40 0.82
C GLU A 72 1.74 13.72 0.97
#